data_AF-A0A955TXP1-F1
#
_entry.id   AF-A0A955TXP1-F1
#
_cell.length_a   1.000
_cell.length_b   1.000
_cell.length_c   1.000
_cell.angle_alpha   90.00
_cell.angle_beta   90.00
_cell.angle_gamma   90.00
#
_symmetry.space_group_name_H-M   'P 1'
#
loop_
_entity.id
_entity.type
_entity.pdbx_description
1 polymer ?
#
loop_
_entity_poly.entity_id
_entity_poly.type
_entity_poly.pdbx_seq_one_letter_code
_entity_poly.pdbx_strand_id
1 'polypeptide(L)'
;KQDYVIQQNCTLATYRAQIILQTLGTEQAKSFFGMPEVQGSILPFALPELAIYKVNYQTGHTRFSLEFYENKTNRFVRSTSWYQGTTYYNHYTILFFIEYARTNLIGAPNEDTWSELTED
;
A
#
# COMPACT_ATOMS: atom_id res chain seq x y z
N LYS A 1 1.14 33.41 15.05
CA LYS A 1 0.77 32.04 14.63
C LYS A 1 -0.17 32.21 13.45
N GLN A 2 0.18 31.71 12.28
CA GLN A 2 -0.53 32.00 11.04
C GLN A 2 -1.29 30.74 10.63
N ASP A 3 -2.62 30.80 10.69
CA ASP A 3 -3.49 29.66 10.41
C ASP A 3 -3.77 29.61 8.90
N TYR A 4 -3.67 28.42 8.32
CA TYR A 4 -3.92 28.17 6.90
C TYR A 4 -5.23 27.43 6.74
N VAL A 5 -6.14 27.96 5.91
CA VAL A 5 -7.43 27.32 5.61
C VAL A 5 -7.28 26.50 4.33
N ILE A 6 -7.63 25.22 4.40
CA ILE A 6 -7.66 24.34 3.23
C ILE A 6 -8.97 24.62 2.49
N GLN A 7 -8.87 24.99 1.22
CA GLN A 7 -10.01 25.29 0.35
C GLN A 7 -10.18 24.16 -0.65
N GLN A 8 -11.37 23.57 -0.74
CA GLN A 8 -11.67 22.54 -1.75
C GLN A 8 -11.80 23.16 -3.16
N ASN A 9 -12.24 24.43 -3.26
CA ASN A 9 -12.34 25.11 -4.55
C ASN A 9 -11.00 25.74 -4.94
N CYS A 10 -10.35 25.13 -5.92
CA CYS A 10 -9.05 25.56 -6.44
C CYS A 10 -9.03 27.02 -6.93
N THR A 11 -10.15 27.59 -7.39
CA THR A 11 -10.19 28.95 -7.96
C THR A 11 -9.96 30.05 -6.91
N LEU A 12 -10.28 29.77 -5.65
CA LEU A 12 -10.13 30.71 -4.53
C LEU A 12 -8.81 30.52 -3.77
N ALA A 13 -8.07 29.43 -4.02
CA ALA A 13 -6.82 29.13 -3.35
C ALA A 13 -5.66 29.96 -3.90
N THR A 14 -4.86 30.56 -3.01
CA THR A 14 -3.63 31.29 -3.41
C THR A 14 -2.50 30.33 -3.77
N TYR A 15 -2.39 29.21 -3.05
CA TYR A 15 -1.40 28.18 -3.26
C TYR A 15 -2.07 26.82 -3.50
N ARG A 16 -1.50 26.04 -4.41
CA ARG A 16 -1.86 24.64 -4.66
C ARG A 16 -0.75 23.75 -4.14
N ALA A 17 -1.09 22.78 -3.28
CA ALA A 17 -0.20 21.70 -2.92
C ALA A 17 -0.41 20.51 -3.87
N GLN A 18 0.68 19.96 -4.40
CA GLN A 18 0.68 18.73 -5.18
C GLN A 18 1.44 17.67 -4.40
N ILE A 19 0.87 16.47 -4.30
CA ILE A 19 1.49 15.33 -3.64
C ILE A 19 2.12 14.46 -4.72
N ILE A 20 3.45 14.41 -4.76
CA ILE A 20 4.18 13.52 -5.65
C ILE A 20 4.45 12.23 -4.89
N LEU A 21 3.83 11.14 -5.31
CA LEU A 21 4.02 9.80 -4.75
C LEU A 21 4.90 8.97 -5.69
N GLN A 22 5.92 8.31 -5.14
CA GLN A 22 6.81 7.42 -5.86
C GLN A 22 6.85 6.06 -5.18
N THR A 23 6.26 5.06 -5.84
CA THR A 23 6.34 3.66 -5.42
C THR A 23 7.67 3.09 -5.90
N LEU A 24 8.59 2.82 -4.96
CA LEU A 24 9.92 2.30 -5.27
C LEU A 24 9.88 0.81 -5.66
N GLY A 25 8.87 0.09 -5.18
CA GLY A 25 8.63 -1.30 -5.51
C GLY A 25 8.26 -2.12 -4.27
N THR A 26 8.24 -3.43 -4.45
CA THR A 26 8.00 -4.40 -3.36
C THR A 26 9.12 -5.42 -3.31
N GLU A 27 9.68 -5.64 -2.14
CA GLU A 27 10.55 -6.75 -1.84
C GLU A 27 9.69 -7.96 -1.45
N GLN A 28 10.00 -9.13 -2.02
CA GLN A 28 9.29 -10.37 -1.73
C GLN A 28 10.28 -11.47 -1.39
N ALA A 29 10.02 -12.20 -0.31
CA ALA A 29 10.78 -13.39 0.06
C ALA A 29 9.83 -14.51 0.45
N LYS A 30 10.04 -15.70 -0.13
CA LYS A 30 9.25 -16.89 0.15
C LYS A 30 10.15 -17.97 0.74
N SER A 31 9.72 -18.55 1.86
CA SER A 31 10.28 -19.78 2.42
C SER A 31 9.18 -20.83 2.44
N PHE A 32 9.47 -22.01 1.92
CA PHE A 32 8.48 -23.08 1.80
C PHE A 32 9.09 -24.42 2.17
N PHE A 33 8.41 -25.15 3.05
CA PHE A 33 8.75 -26.51 3.45
C PHE A 33 7.49 -27.37 3.41
N GLY A 34 7.48 -28.34 2.50
CA GLY A 34 6.33 -29.18 2.24
C GLY A 34 6.38 -29.79 0.84
N MET A 35 5.24 -30.30 0.39
CA MET A 35 5.08 -30.80 -0.97
C MET A 35 4.52 -29.67 -1.83
N PRO A 36 5.26 -29.18 -2.85
CA PRO A 36 4.74 -28.18 -3.76
C PRO A 36 3.56 -28.75 -4.53
N GLU A 37 2.77 -27.88 -5.14
CA GLU A 37 1.68 -28.30 -6.01
C GLU A 37 2.22 -29.17 -7.16
N VAL A 38 1.66 -30.37 -7.31
CA VAL A 38 2.00 -31.27 -8.42
C VAL A 38 0.80 -31.30 -9.35
N GLN A 39 0.90 -30.54 -10.44
CA GLN A 39 0.02 -30.67 -11.59
C GLN A 39 0.70 -31.61 -12.59
N GLY A 40 0.21 -32.84 -12.69
CA GLY A 40 0.74 -33.83 -13.62
C GLY A 40 -0.25 -34.14 -14.74
N SER A 41 0.22 -34.27 -15.98
CA SER A 41 -0.60 -34.81 -17.08
C SER A 41 -0.93 -36.31 -16.92
N ILE A 42 -0.29 -37.00 -15.97
CA ILE A 42 -0.40 -38.46 -15.77
C ILE A 42 -1.53 -38.82 -14.81
N LEU A 43 -1.81 -37.99 -13.79
CA LEU A 43 -2.93 -38.17 -12.88
C LEU A 43 -4.02 -37.16 -13.25
N PRO A 44 -5.30 -37.57 -13.39
CA PRO A 44 -6.38 -36.68 -13.82
C PRO A 44 -6.83 -35.67 -12.74
N PHE A 45 -6.10 -35.57 -11.62
CA PHE A 45 -6.38 -34.65 -10.53
C PHE A 45 -5.12 -33.89 -10.12
N ALA A 46 -5.27 -32.61 -9.81
CA ALA A 46 -4.21 -31.79 -9.25
C ALA A 46 -4.13 -32.02 -7.74
N LEU A 47 -2.93 -32.26 -7.22
CA LEU A 47 -2.69 -32.30 -5.78
C LEU A 47 -2.37 -30.89 -5.28
N PRO A 48 -3.15 -30.33 -4.34
CA PRO A 48 -2.89 -28.99 -3.81
C PRO A 48 -1.56 -28.96 -3.05
N GLU A 49 -1.00 -27.76 -2.91
CA GLU A 49 0.21 -27.52 -2.11
C GLU A 49 -0.01 -27.98 -0.66
N LEU A 50 0.86 -28.87 -0.17
CA LEU A 50 0.85 -29.32 1.23
C LEU A 50 2.02 -28.68 1.99
N ALA A 51 1.80 -27.48 2.50
CA ALA A 51 2.77 -26.73 3.31
C ALA A 51 2.80 -27.22 4.77
N ILE A 52 3.89 -27.84 5.23
CA ILE A 52 4.11 -28.03 6.67
C ILE A 52 4.43 -26.66 7.30
N TYR A 53 5.25 -25.87 6.61
CA TYR A 53 5.58 -24.50 6.96
C TYR A 53 5.82 -23.66 5.72
N LYS A 54 5.14 -22.53 5.59
CA LYS A 54 5.33 -21.56 4.52
C LYS A 54 5.30 -20.16 5.08
N VAL A 55 6.20 -19.32 4.58
CA VAL A 55 6.25 -17.90 4.92
C VAL A 55 6.43 -17.10 3.65
N ASN A 56 5.54 -16.13 3.46
CA ASN A 56 5.65 -15.12 2.42
C ASN A 56 5.82 -13.77 3.10
N TYR A 57 7.00 -13.17 2.95
CA TYR A 57 7.30 -11.81 3.36
C TYR A 57 7.13 -10.89 2.16
N GLN A 58 6.34 -9.83 2.31
CA GLN A 58 6.21 -8.78 1.31
C GLN A 58 6.36 -7.42 1.98
N THR A 59 7.33 -6.63 1.52
CA THR A 59 7.57 -5.27 2.02
C THR A 59 7.49 -4.29 0.86
N GLY A 60 6.61 -3.30 0.95
CA GLY A 60 6.48 -2.21 -0.01
C GLY A 60 7.21 -0.95 0.45
N HIS A 61 7.94 -0.32 -0.47
CA HIS A 61 8.62 0.95 -0.21
C HIS A 61 8.02 2.06 -1.08
N THR A 62 7.65 3.16 -0.44
CA THR A 62 7.16 4.36 -1.12
C THR A 62 7.86 5.59 -0.57
N ARG A 63 7.93 6.64 -1.37
CA ARG A 63 8.31 7.97 -0.90
C ARG A 63 7.37 9.01 -1.47
N PHE A 64 7.11 10.06 -0.70
CA PHE A 64 6.30 11.17 -1.15
C PHE A 64 6.95 12.50 -0.84
N SER A 65 6.63 13.51 -1.65
CA SER A 65 6.99 14.90 -1.42
C SER A 65 5.80 15.81 -1.74
N LEU A 66 5.68 16.90 -1.00
CA LEU A 66 4.70 17.94 -1.26
C LEU A 66 5.38 19.08 -2.01
N GLU A 67 4.79 19.45 -3.14
CA GLU A 67 5.21 20.59 -3.93
C GLU A 67 4.14 21.69 -3.91
N PHE A 68 4.55 22.90 -3.55
CA PHE A 68 3.66 24.06 -3.47
C PHE A 68 3.86 24.95 -4.68
N TYR A 69 2.76 25.29 -5.35
CA TYR A 69 2.71 26.16 -6.51
C TYR A 69 1.78 27.35 -6.25
N GLU A 70 2.13 28.51 -6.78
CA GLU A 70 1.25 29.68 -6.80
C GLU A 70 0.18 29.51 -7.89
N ASN A 71 -1.09 29.59 -7.52
CA ASN A 71 -2.17 29.19 -8.40
C ASN A 71 -2.38 30.14 -9.58
N LYS A 72 -2.16 31.46 -9.39
CA LYS A 72 -2.35 32.48 -10.43
C LYS A 72 -1.31 32.39 -11.55
N THR A 73 -0.07 32.05 -11.20
CA THR A 73 1.10 32.12 -12.09
C THR A 73 1.65 30.75 -12.45
N ASN A 74 1.17 29.69 -11.79
CA ASN A 74 1.75 28.34 -11.80
C ASN A 74 3.24 28.31 -11.41
N ARG A 75 3.72 29.31 -10.67
CA ARG A 75 5.11 29.38 -10.25
C ARG A 75 5.37 28.42 -9.09
N PHE A 76 6.43 27.63 -9.20
CA PHE A 76 6.93 26.80 -8.11
C PHE A 76 7.39 27.68 -6.94
N VAL A 77 6.89 27.38 -5.74
CA VAL A 77 7.22 28.12 -4.52
C VAL A 77 8.26 27.34 -3.72
N ARG A 78 7.94 26.08 -3.38
CA ARG A 78 8.76 25.25 -2.51
C ARG A 78 8.35 23.79 -2.60
N SER A 79 9.31 22.89 -2.40
CA SER A 79 9.05 21.48 -2.15
C SER A 79 9.47 21.10 -0.73
N THR A 80 8.80 20.10 -0.16
CA THR A 80 9.27 19.45 1.08
C THR A 80 10.38 18.46 0.76
N SER A 81 11.14 18.07 1.78
CA SER A 81 12.01 16.89 1.68
C SER A 81 11.18 15.64 1.38
N TRP A 82 11.83 14.65 0.76
CA TRP A 82 11.22 13.35 0.52
C TRP A 82 10.98 12.63 1.86
N TYR A 83 9.75 12.23 2.10
CA TYR A 83 9.37 11.35 3.21
C TYR A 83 9.26 9.93 2.71
N GLN A 84 9.77 8.97 3.48
CA GLN A 84 9.77 7.56 3.13
C GLN A 84 8.71 6.83 3.95
N GLY A 85 7.88 6.03 3.29
CA GLY A 85 6.91 5.14 3.89
C GLY A 85 7.27 3.69 3.60
N THR A 86 7.06 2.82 4.58
CA THR A 86 7.21 1.37 4.41
C THR A 86 5.94 0.67 4.86
N THR A 87 5.55 -0.35 4.08
CA THR A 87 4.42 -1.20 4.42
C THR A 87 4.82 -2.66 4.30
N TYR A 88 4.23 -3.53 5.11
CA TYR A 88 4.53 -4.95 5.08
C TYR A 88 3.27 -5.81 5.16
N TYR A 89 3.33 -6.96 4.50
CA TYR A 89 2.33 -8.01 4.52
C TYR A 89 3.04 -9.35 4.62
N ASN A 90 2.97 -9.96 5.79
CA ASN A 90 3.62 -11.24 6.09
C ASN A 90 2.55 -12.30 6.29
N HIS A 91 2.61 -13.36 5.49
CA HIS A 91 1.67 -14.47 5.57
C HIS A 91 2.41 -15.74 5.98
N TYR A 92 1.88 -16.43 6.99
CA TYR A 92 2.39 -17.67 7.55
C TYR A 92 1.35 -18.77 7.37
N THR A 93 1.77 -19.92 6.84
CA THR A 93 0.94 -21.14 6.78
C THR A 93 1.67 -22.24 7.55
N ILE A 94 0.99 -22.82 8.53
CA ILE A 94 1.50 -23.88 9.40
C ILE A 94 0.56 -25.07 9.28
N LEU A 95 1.11 -26.29 9.19
CA LEU A 95 0.34 -27.53 9.18
C LEU A 95 -0.83 -27.49 8.19
N PHE A 96 -0.53 -27.11 6.93
CA PHE A 96 -1.41 -27.12 5.76
C PHE A 96 -2.56 -26.10 5.76
N PHE A 97 -3.14 -25.78 6.91
CA PHE A 97 -4.40 -25.01 7.01
C PHE A 97 -4.40 -23.94 8.11
N ILE A 98 -3.38 -23.87 8.96
CA ILE A 98 -3.30 -22.81 9.97
C ILE A 98 -2.65 -21.59 9.33
N GLU A 99 -3.48 -20.62 8.94
CA GLU A 99 -3.05 -19.38 8.32
C GLU A 99 -3.00 -18.24 9.34
N TYR A 100 -1.93 -17.45 9.29
CA TYR A 100 -1.76 -16.26 10.11
C TYR A 100 -1.12 -15.16 9.26
N ALA A 101 -1.73 -13.97 9.26
CA ALA A 101 -1.21 -12.81 8.55
C ALA A 101 -0.88 -11.68 9.53
N ARG A 102 0.26 -11.02 9.29
CA ARG A 102 0.67 -9.81 10.01
C ARG A 102 0.90 -8.70 9.00
N THR A 103 0.18 -7.60 9.15
CA THR A 103 0.29 -6.47 8.22
C THR A 103 0.09 -5.14 8.92
N ASN A 104 0.71 -4.09 8.37
CA ASN A 104 0.36 -2.71 8.68
C ASN A 104 -0.47 -2.04 7.58
N LEU A 105 -0.90 -2.82 6.57
CA LEU A 105 -1.85 -2.35 5.59
C LEU A 105 -3.21 -2.17 6.28
N ILE A 106 -3.76 -0.98 6.14
CA ILE A 106 -5.17 -0.75 6.43
C ILE A 106 -5.94 -1.49 5.33
N GLY A 107 -6.95 -2.27 5.71
CA GLY A 107 -7.77 -3.03 4.76
C GLY A 107 -8.33 -2.13 3.66
N ALA A 108 -8.78 -2.74 2.55
CA ALA A 108 -9.49 -1.98 1.52
C ALA A 108 -10.61 -1.16 2.17
N PRO A 109 -10.78 0.14 1.82
CA PRO A 109 -11.87 0.94 2.35
C PRO A 109 -13.18 0.21 2.08
N ASN A 110 -13.86 -0.22 3.14
CA ASN A 110 -15.21 -0.73 3.06
C ASN A 110 -16.15 0.42 2.65
N GLU A 111 -17.24 0.10 1.97
CA GLU A 111 -18.20 1.09 1.46
C GLU A 111 -18.69 2.05 2.57
N ASP A 112 -18.76 1.56 3.81
CA ASP A 112 -19.10 2.34 5.02
C ASP A 112 -18.08 3.45 5.37
N THR A 113 -16.81 3.32 4.96
CA THR A 113 -15.76 4.33 5.22
C THR A 113 -15.99 5.59 4.39
N TRP A 114 -16.65 5.50 3.23
CA TRP A 114 -16.91 6.65 2.37
C TRP A 114 -18.04 7.53 2.88
N SER A 115 -19.05 6.95 3.54
CA SER A 115 -20.15 7.70 4.15
C SER A 115 -19.67 8.63 5.26
N GLU A 116 -18.74 8.17 6.10
CA GLU A 116 -18.24 8.94 7.26
C GLU A 116 -17.32 10.10 6.86
N LEU A 117 -16.76 10.07 5.65
CA LEU A 117 -15.92 11.16 5.11
C LEU A 117 -16.71 12.18 4.28
N THR A 118 -18.02 11.97 4.10
CA THR A 118 -18.91 12.85 3.33
C THR A 118 -19.95 13.57 4.17
N GLU A 119 -20.05 13.24 5.46
CA GLU A 119 -20.84 13.97 6.46
C GLU A 119 -19.93 14.93 7.26
N ASP A 120 -19.41 15.98 6.61
CA ASP A 120 -18.92 17.21 7.27
C ASP A 120 -18.87 18.37 6.26
#